data_AF-A0A1E3PDY9-F1
#
_entry.id   AF-A0A1E3PDY9-F1
#
_cell.length_a   1.000
_cell.length_b   1.000
_cell.length_c   1.000
_cell.angle_alpha   90.00
_cell.angle_beta   90.00
_cell.angle_gamma   90.00
#
_symmetry.space_group_name_H-M   'P 1'
#
loop_
_entity.id
_entity.type
_entity.pdbx_description
1 polymer ?
#
loop_
_entity_poly.entity_id
_entity_poly.type
_entity_poly.pdbx_seq_one_letter_code
_entity_poly.pdbx_strand_id
1 'polypeptide(L)' 'MGTLTKLAHYSFDLVLISAVLAGVKRSSGYTFKADKFEDRNVKSVLTRYLDVGEWVLDQSVALMDATPYFIRKPSDR' A
#
# COMPACT_ATOMS: atom_id res chain seq x y z
N MET A 1 -30.09 -7.16 -3.19
CA MET A 1 -28.68 -7.58 -3.44
C MET A 1 -27.79 -6.37 -3.16
N GLY A 2 -27.05 -6.34 -2.06
CA GLY A 2 -25.60 -6.54 -2.16
C GLY A 2 -24.80 -5.65 -1.20
N THR A 3 -25.07 -5.74 0.10
CA THR A 3 -24.19 -5.12 1.13
C THR A 3 -22.76 -5.67 1.06
N LEU A 4 -22.63 -6.94 0.65
CA LEU A 4 -21.34 -7.61 0.42
C LEU A 4 -20.49 -6.91 -0.66
N THR A 5 -21.12 -6.47 -1.76
CA THR A 5 -20.43 -5.77 -2.85
C THR A 5 -19.87 -4.44 -2.39
N LYS A 6 -20.59 -3.69 -1.54
CA LYS A 6 -20.13 -2.40 -1.01
C LYS A 6 -18.97 -2.57 -0.03
N LEU A 7 -19.04 -3.55 0.87
CA LEU A 7 -17.95 -3.86 1.81
C LEU A 7 -16.68 -4.32 1.09
N ALA A 8 -16.82 -5.15 0.06
CA ALA A 8 -15.70 -5.53 -0.80
C ALA A 8 -15.08 -4.31 -1.51
N HIS A 9 -15.90 -3.38 -1.98
CA HIS A 9 -15.40 -2.16 -2.62
C HIS A 9 -14.63 -1.27 -1.65
N TYR A 10 -15.17 -1.00 -0.47
CA TYR A 10 -14.49 -0.16 0.53
C TYR A 10 -13.20 -0.78 1.06
N SER A 11 -13.16 -2.10 1.23
CA SER A 11 -11.92 -2.79 1.61
C SER A 11 -10.88 -2.72 0.50
N PHE A 12 -11.29 -2.85 -0.77
CA PHE A 12 -10.40 -2.64 -1.91
C PHE A 12 -9.87 -1.19 -1.97
N ASP A 13 -10.73 -0.19 -1.79
CA ASP A 13 -10.35 1.23 -1.77
C ASP A 13 -9.34 1.53 -0.65
N LEU A 14 -9.54 0.96 0.54
CA LEU A 14 -8.58 1.07 1.64
C LEU A 14 -7.21 0.50 1.25
N VAL A 15 -7.17 -0.67 0.61
CA VAL A 15 -5.91 -1.25 0.14
C VAL A 15 -5.26 -0.35 -0.92
N LEU A 16 -6.03 0.20 -1.85
CA LEU A 16 -5.53 1.13 -2.87
C LEU A 16 -4.93 2.39 -2.25
N ILE A 17 -5.64 3.01 -1.31
CA ILE A 17 -5.14 4.20 -0.59
C ILE A 17 -3.83 3.86 0.12
N SER A 18 -3.75 2.71 0.78
CA SER A 18 -2.52 2.27 1.43
C SER A 18 -1.36 2.08 0.44
N ALA A 19 -1.60 1.43 -0.70
CA ALA A 19 -0.60 1.25 -1.74
C ALA A 19 -0.12 2.59 -2.33
N VAL A 20 -1.02 3.56 -2.51
CA VAL A 20 -0.65 4.92 -2.94
C VAL A 20 0.26 5.60 -1.89
N LEU A 21 -0.10 5.53 -0.61
CA LEU A 21 0.72 6.09 0.47
C LEU A 21 2.10 5.44 0.54
N ALA A 22 2.17 4.11 0.39
CA ALA A 22 3.43 3.38 0.30
C ALA A 22 4.27 3.82 -0.91
N GLY A 23 3.63 4.09 -2.06
CA GLY A 23 4.28 4.61 -3.26
C GLY A 23 4.86 6.01 -3.04
N VAL A 24 4.12 6.90 -2.38
CA VAL A 24 4.60 8.23 -1.98
C VAL A 24 5.81 8.11 -1.06
N LYS A 25 5.75 7.25 -0.03
CA LYS A 25 6.87 6.98 0.88
C LYS A 25 8.13 6.52 0.14
N ARG A 26 8.01 5.58 -0.81
CA ARG A 26 9.14 5.05 -1.59
C ARG A 26 9.72 6.05 -2.58
N SER A 27 8.88 6.87 -3.21
CA SER A 27 9.29 7.81 -4.26
C SER A 27 9.83 9.14 -3.73
N SER A 28 9.28 9.63 -2.62
CA SER A 28 9.56 10.97 -2.09
C SER A 28 10.20 10.97 -0.70
N GLY A 29 10.17 9.84 0.02
CA GLY A 29 10.67 9.73 1.40
C GLY A 29 9.69 10.25 2.47
N TYR A 30 8.54 10.80 2.10
CA TYR A 30 7.53 11.24 3.08
C TYR A 30 6.78 10.07 3.69
N THR A 31 6.80 9.97 5.02
CA THR A 31 6.05 8.96 5.77
C THR A 31 4.94 9.58 6.60
N PHE A 32 3.84 8.85 6.77
CA PHE A 32 2.74 9.27 7.63
C PHE A 32 3.16 9.19 9.10
N LYS A 33 2.96 10.27 9.86
CA LYS A 33 3.36 10.36 11.27
C LYS A 33 2.32 9.72 12.18
N ALA A 34 2.27 8.39 12.21
CA ALA A 34 1.37 7.63 13.09
C ALA A 34 1.67 7.88 14.60
N ASP A 35 2.86 8.38 14.94
CA ASP A 35 3.24 8.75 16.31
C ASP A 35 2.50 9.99 16.86
N LYS A 36 1.79 10.73 16.00
CA LYS A 36 0.95 11.85 16.45
C LYS A 36 -0.32 11.39 17.17
N PHE A 37 -0.67 10.11 17.10
CA PHE A 37 -1.83 9.56 17.79
C PHE A 37 -1.38 8.98 19.15
N GLU A 38 -1.94 9.50 20.24
CA GLU A 38 -1.63 9.06 21.61
C GLU A 38 -2.15 7.64 21.90
N ASP A 39 -3.22 7.23 21.20
CA ASP A 39 -3.81 5.91 21.35
C ASP A 39 -2.96 4.83 20.64
N ARG A 40 -2.45 3.89 21.45
CA ARG A 40 -1.64 2.75 21.00
C ARG A 40 -2.38 1.85 20.00
N ASN A 41 -3.69 1.67 20.16
CA ASN A 41 -4.48 0.83 19.27
C ASN A 41 -4.63 1.49 17.90
N VAL A 42 -4.94 2.79 17.87
CA VAL A 42 -5.04 3.57 16.63
C VAL A 42 -3.69 3.56 15.91
N LYS A 43 -2.59 3.78 16.62
CA LYS A 43 -1.24 3.69 16.07
C LYS A 43 -0.98 2.31 15.45
N SER A 44 -1.26 1.22 16.16
CA SER A 44 -1.02 -0.13 15.66
C SER A 44 -1.85 -0.44 14.41
N VAL A 45 -3.11 -0.04 14.38
CA VAL A 45 -3.98 -0.21 13.21
C VAL A 45 -3.47 0.59 12.02
N LEU A 46 -3.07 1.84 12.23
CA LEU A 46 -2.50 2.69 11.17
C LEU A 46 -1.19 2.14 10.63
N THR A 47 -0.29 1.67 11.51
CA THR A 47 0.96 1.03 11.08
C THR A 47 0.67 -0.20 10.23
N ARG A 48 -0.19 -1.11 10.70
CA ARG A 48 -0.60 -2.30 9.94
C ARG A 48 -1.24 -1.92 8.60
N TYR A 49 -2.07 -0.89 8.60
CA TYR A 49 -2.73 -0.40 7.40
C TYR A 49 -1.70 0.08 6.37
N LEU A 50 -0.69 0.86 6.77
CA LEU A 50 0.39 1.31 5.89
C LEU A 50 1.29 0.17 5.41
N ASP A 51 1.57 -0.81 6.28
CA ASP A 51 2.37 -2.00 5.94
C ASP A 51 1.70 -2.84 4.85
N VAL A 52 0.37 -2.93 4.84
CA VAL A 52 -0.38 -3.63 3.77
C VAL A 52 -0.08 -3.00 2.40
N GLY A 53 0.03 -1.68 2.31
CA GLY A 53 0.34 -0.99 1.07
C GLY A 53 1.74 -1.30 0.56
N GLU A 54 2.73 -1.35 1.47
CA GLU A 54 4.09 -1.76 1.11
C GLU A 54 4.13 -3.20 0.60
N TRP A 55 3.43 -4.10 1.29
CA TRP A 55 3.31 -5.49 0.86
C TRP A 55 2.64 -5.63 -0.52
N VAL A 56 1.55 -4.90 -0.77
CA VAL A 56 0.86 -4.91 -2.08
C VAL A 56 1.78 -4.43 -3.19
N LEU A 57 2.56 -3.37 -2.96
CA LEU A 57 3.54 -2.90 -3.95
C LEU A 57 4.63 -3.94 -4.20
N ASP A 58 5.12 -4.60 -3.15
CA ASP A 58 6.15 -5.64 -3.29
C ASP A 58 5.63 -6.84 -4.09
N GLN A 59 4.42 -7.31 -3.79
CA GLN A 59 3.78 -8.36 -4.60
C GLN A 59 3.56 -7.92 -6.04
N SER A 60 3.15 -6.67 -6.25
CA SER A 60 2.97 -6.14 -7.61
C SER A 60 4.27 -6.16 -8.40
N VAL A 61 5.40 -5.75 -7.79
CA VAL A 61 6.72 -5.81 -8.42
C VAL A 61 7.14 -7.26 -8.68
N ALA A 62 6.92 -8.17 -7.74
CA ALA A 62 7.22 -9.59 -7.92
C ALA A 62 6.41 -10.20 -9.08
N LEU A 63 5.14 -9.84 -9.22
CA LEU A 63 4.29 -10.27 -10.34
C LEU A 63 4.76 -9.67 -11.67
N MET A 64 5.18 -8.41 -11.69
CA MET A 64 5.75 -7.79 -12.89
C MET A 64 7.04 -8.51 -13.30
N ASP A 65 7.93 -8.82 -12.34
CA ASP A 65 9.18 -9.55 -12.59
C ASP A 65 8.93 -10.99 -13.07
N ALA A 66 7.87 -11.64 -12.58
CA ALA A 66 7.50 -13.00 -12.93
C ALA A 66 6.84 -13.14 -14.32
N THR A 67 6.40 -12.03 -14.94
CA THR A 67 5.67 -12.08 -16.22
C THR A 67 6.50 -11.51 -17.37
N PRO A 68 6.43 -12.10 -18.58
CA PRO A 68 7.23 -11.66 -19.73
C PRO A 68 6.80 -10.31 -20.31
N TYR A 69 5.73 -9.72 -19.78
CA TYR A 69 5.16 -8.46 -20.27
C TYR A 69 5.87 -7.22 -19.74
N PHE A 70 6.68 -7.35 -18.68
CA PHE A 70 7.37 -6.22 -18.07
C PHE A 70 8.89 -6.37 -18.22
N ILE A 71 9.54 -5.22 -18.40
CA ILE A 71 11.00 -5.12 -18.48
C ILE A 71 11.45 -4.21 -17.35
N ARG A 72 12.38 -4.70 -16.53
CA ARG A 72 13.05 -3.87 -15.52
C ARG A 72 14.13 -3.04 -16.19
N LYS A 73 13.87 -1.75 -16.38
CA LYS A 73 14.90 -0.82 -16.85
C LYS A 73 15.90 -0.57 -15.71
N PRO A 74 17.21 -0.72 -15.94
CA PRO A 74 18.21 -0.21 -15.01
C PRO A 74 17.99 1.30 -14.82
N SER A 75 18.07 1.78 -13.58
CA SER A 75 18.12 3.22 -13.33
C SER A 75 19.44 3.72 -13.88
N ASP A 76 19.40 4.50 -14.96
CA ASP A 76 20.57 5.09 -15.62
C ASP A 76 21.09 6.30 -14.80
N ARG A 77 21.34 6.08 -13.51
CA ARG A 77 21.93 7.04 -12.56
C ARG A 77 23.22 6.50 -12.00
#